data_AF-A0A1V5PZ60-F1
#
_entry.id   AF-A0A1V5PZ60-F1
#
_cell.length_a   1.000
_cell.length_b   1.000
_cell.length_c   1.000
_cell.angle_alpha   90.00
_cell.angle_beta   90.00
_cell.angle_gamma   90.00
#
_symmetry.space_group_name_H-M   'P 1'
#
loop_
_entity.id
_entity.type
_entity.pdbx_description
1 polymer ?
#
loop_
_entity_poly.entity_id
_entity_poly.type
_entity_poly.pdbx_seq_one_letter_code
_entity_poly.pdbx_strand_id
1 'polypeptide(L)'
;MASTAYQQMCREARKTGFPRNFKTDLSVHDRGFLRQRNRPRQFGWLLRECGTDILLPNLWSFAQLEYFGRQREVYWYWFDGERLAPSTPQEIAARLREQGG
;
A
#
# COMPACT_ATOMS: atom_id res chain seq x y z
N MET A 1 -4.04 -9.70 20.54
CA MET A 1 -3.79 -10.19 19.16
C MET A 1 -3.29 -9.03 18.34
N ALA A 2 -2.15 -9.16 17.65
CA ALA A 2 -1.64 -8.10 16.78
C ALA A 2 -2.60 -7.87 15.59
N SER A 3 -2.87 -6.62 15.24
CA SER A 3 -3.73 -6.30 14.09
C SER A 3 -3.06 -6.69 12.78
N THR A 4 -3.74 -7.47 11.95
CA THR A 4 -3.27 -7.85 10.61
C THR A 4 -3.07 -6.62 9.71
N ALA A 5 -2.22 -6.74 8.68
CA ALA A 5 -2.02 -5.68 7.69
C ALA A 5 -3.35 -5.15 7.13
N TYR A 6 -4.26 -6.06 6.75
CA TYR A 6 -5.58 -5.70 6.23
C TYR A 6 -6.41 -4.87 7.21
N GLN A 7 -6.38 -5.20 8.50
CA GLN A 7 -7.09 -4.42 9.52
C GLN A 7 -6.52 -3.01 9.67
N GLN A 8 -5.19 -2.86 9.55
CA GLN A 8 -4.53 -1.56 9.61
C GLN A 8 -4.85 -0.73 8.36
N MET A 9 -4.82 -1.33 7.17
CA MET A 9 -5.24 -0.67 5.92
C MET A 9 -6.70 -0.21 5.99
N CYS A 10 -7.62 -1.05 6.50
CA CYS A 10 -9.01 -0.67 6.71
C CYS A 10 -9.17 0.51 7.68
N ARG A 11 -8.32 0.60 8.71
CA ARG A 11 -8.35 1.71 9.66
C ARG A 11 -7.92 3.01 8.98
N GLU A 12 -6.83 2.99 8.23
CA GLU A 12 -6.34 4.18 7.50
C GLU A 12 -7.32 4.62 6.42
N ALA A 13 -7.90 3.68 5.67
CA ALA A 13 -8.97 3.95 4.70
C ALA A 13 -10.18 4.68 5.33
N ARG A 14 -10.64 4.21 6.49
CA ARG A 14 -11.73 4.88 7.23
C ARG A 14 -11.32 6.27 7.72
N LYS A 15 -10.07 6.43 8.18
CA LYS A 15 -9.56 7.70 8.71
C LYS A 15 -9.46 8.78 7.64
N THR A 16 -9.03 8.43 6.44
CA THR A 16 -8.88 9.37 5.31
C THR A 16 -10.18 9.57 4.54
N GLY A 17 -11.14 8.66 4.68
CA GLY A 17 -12.36 8.64 3.88
C GLY A 17 -12.16 8.09 2.46
N PHE A 18 -10.98 7.51 2.18
CA PHE A 18 -10.63 6.89 0.91
C PHE A 18 -10.60 5.36 1.03
N PRO A 19 -10.81 4.61 -0.07
CA PRO A 19 -11.21 5.10 -1.38
C PRO A 19 -12.72 5.39 -1.42
N ARG A 20 -13.13 6.41 -2.19
CA ARG A 20 -14.55 6.73 -2.40
C ARG A 20 -15.12 5.89 -3.55
N ASN A 21 -14.32 5.68 -4.59
CA ASN A 21 -14.63 4.81 -5.73
C ASN A 21 -13.83 3.50 -5.62
N PHE A 22 -14.21 2.47 -6.38
CA PHE A 22 -13.44 1.20 -6.48
C PHE A 22 -13.06 0.57 -5.12
N LYS A 23 -13.98 0.56 -4.15
CA LYS A 23 -13.77 -0.03 -2.80
C LYS A 23 -13.43 -1.53 -2.82
N THR A 24 -13.65 -2.18 -3.96
CA THR A 24 -13.24 -3.56 -4.26
C THR A 24 -11.73 -3.73 -4.24
N ASP A 25 -10.94 -2.70 -4.53
CA ASP A 25 -9.48 -2.75 -4.48
C ASP A 25 -9.01 -3.12 -3.08
N LEU A 26 -9.51 -2.42 -2.07
CA LEU A 26 -9.24 -2.78 -0.69
C LEU A 26 -9.93 -4.09 -0.27
N SER A 27 -11.24 -4.20 -0.49
CA SER A 27 -12.03 -5.28 0.13
C SER A 27 -11.88 -6.66 -0.51
N VAL A 28 -11.44 -6.71 -1.78
CA VAL A 28 -11.29 -7.93 -2.59
C VAL A 28 -9.85 -8.13 -3.02
N HIS A 29 -9.24 -7.18 -3.73
CA HIS A 29 -7.92 -7.36 -4.36
C HIS A 29 -6.80 -7.39 -3.31
N ASP A 30 -6.67 -6.35 -2.49
CA ASP A 30 -5.69 -6.27 -1.40
C ASP A 30 -5.89 -7.41 -0.39
N ARG A 31 -7.15 -7.66 0.00
CA ARG A 31 -7.48 -8.76 0.92
C ARG A 31 -7.10 -10.12 0.34
N GLY A 32 -7.32 -10.34 -0.96
CA GLY A 32 -6.96 -11.55 -1.68
C GLY A 32 -5.45 -11.75 -1.72
N PHE A 33 -4.71 -10.71 -2.10
CA PHE A 33 -3.25 -10.70 -2.08
C PHE A 33 -2.69 -11.05 -0.69
N LEU A 34 -3.21 -10.42 0.36
CA LEU A 34 -2.78 -10.64 1.75
C LEU A 34 -3.13 -12.02 2.32
N ARG A 35 -3.96 -12.80 1.62
CA ARG A 35 -4.27 -14.20 1.99
C ARG A 35 -3.37 -15.21 1.32
N GLN A 36 -2.59 -14.81 0.31
CA GLN A 36 -1.66 -15.71 -0.37
C GLN A 36 -0.59 -16.23 0.59
N ARG A 37 -0.19 -17.50 0.41
CA ARG A 37 0.78 -18.20 1.26
C ARG A 37 2.19 -17.59 1.19
N ASN A 38 2.60 -17.18 0.00
CA ASN A 38 3.94 -16.63 -0.27
C ASN A 38 3.93 -15.11 -0.43
N ARG A 39 3.00 -14.43 0.24
CA ARG A 39 2.93 -12.97 0.18
C ARG A 39 4.20 -12.34 0.79
N PRO A 40 4.70 -11.23 0.22
CA PRO A 40 5.70 -10.38 0.84
C PRO A 40 5.26 -9.95 2.25
N ARG A 41 6.20 -10.00 3.20
CA ARG A 41 5.95 -9.53 4.56
C ARG A 41 6.01 -8.01 4.67
N GLN A 42 6.69 -7.36 3.74
CA GLN A 42 6.86 -5.91 3.69
C GLN A 42 6.42 -5.41 2.34
N PHE A 43 5.78 -4.24 2.31
CA PHE A 43 5.29 -3.64 1.07
C PHE A 43 4.95 -2.16 1.27
N GLY A 44 4.95 -1.42 0.16
CA GLY A 44 4.33 -0.10 0.12
C GLY A 44 2.83 -0.22 -0.14
N TRP A 45 2.06 0.75 0.32
CA TRP A 45 0.64 0.84 0.03
C TRP A 45 0.26 2.26 -0.36
N LEU A 46 -0.35 2.37 -1.53
CA LEU A 46 -0.87 3.61 -2.08
C LEU A 46 -2.39 3.61 -1.92
N LEU A 47 -2.90 4.62 -1.22
CA LEU A 47 -4.34 4.83 -1.02
C LEU A 47 -4.76 6.12 -1.74
N ARG A 48 -5.75 6.00 -2.64
CA ARG A 48 -6.25 7.10 -3.46
C ARG A 48 -7.77 7.19 -3.36
N GLU A 49 -8.34 8.25 -3.90
CA GLU A 49 -9.80 8.37 -3.98
C GLU A 49 -10.41 7.24 -4.82
N CYS A 50 -9.70 6.85 -5.89
CA CYS A 50 -10.10 5.85 -6.87
C CYS A 50 -9.58 4.44 -6.61
N GLY A 51 -9.20 4.09 -5.37
CA GLY A 51 -8.81 2.72 -5.04
C GLY A 51 -7.47 2.65 -4.32
N THR A 52 -6.85 1.48 -4.39
CA THR A 52 -5.61 1.16 -3.67
C THR A 52 -4.65 0.34 -4.53
N ASP A 53 -3.35 0.44 -4.23
CA ASP A 53 -2.34 -0.46 -4.78
C ASP A 53 -1.36 -0.92 -3.70
N ILE A 54 -1.07 -2.22 -3.67
CA ILE A 54 0.08 -2.78 -2.97
C ILE A 54 1.31 -2.71 -3.88
N LEU A 55 2.37 -2.11 -3.37
CA LEU A 55 3.60 -1.82 -4.10
C LEU A 55 4.70 -2.79 -3.70
N LEU A 56 5.33 -3.39 -4.69
CA LEU A 56 6.32 -4.47 -4.60
C LEU A 56 7.58 -4.10 -5.40
N PRO A 57 8.71 -4.83 -5.24
CA PRO A 57 9.95 -4.52 -5.96
C PRO A 57 9.85 -4.91 -7.46
N ASN A 58 9.04 -4.20 -8.22
CA ASN A 58 8.81 -4.42 -9.64
C ASN A 58 8.58 -3.11 -10.40
N LEU A 59 8.74 -3.15 -11.73
CA LEU A 59 8.66 -1.98 -12.61
C LEU A 59 7.34 -1.22 -12.47
N TRP A 60 6.21 -1.94 -12.33
CA TRP A 60 4.90 -1.32 -12.18
C TRP A 60 4.81 -0.45 -10.92
N SER A 61 5.30 -0.95 -9.79
CA SER A 61 5.27 -0.20 -8.53
C SER A 61 6.14 1.05 -8.58
N PHE A 62 7.30 0.99 -9.25
CA PHE A 62 8.14 2.17 -9.46
C PHE A 62 7.47 3.21 -10.39
N ALA A 63 6.74 2.77 -11.43
CA ALA A 63 5.96 3.67 -12.27
C ALA A 63 4.83 4.35 -11.48
N GLN A 64 4.12 3.61 -10.62
CA GLN A 64 3.10 4.15 -9.72
C GLN A 64 3.69 5.21 -8.77
N LEU A 65 4.87 4.93 -8.18
CA LEU A 65 5.58 5.86 -7.28
C LEU A 65 5.98 7.16 -7.98
N GLU A 66 6.45 7.08 -9.23
CA GLU A 66 6.79 8.28 -10.01
C GLU A 66 5.54 9.09 -10.38
N TYR A 67 4.52 8.43 -10.91
CA TYR A 67 3.30 9.09 -11.39
C TYR A 67 2.50 9.74 -10.26
N PHE A 68 2.18 8.97 -9.21
CA PHE A 68 1.39 9.46 -8.09
C PHE A 68 2.23 10.25 -7.08
N GLY A 69 3.56 10.11 -7.08
CA GLY A 69 4.42 10.82 -6.13
C GLY A 69 4.41 12.34 -6.27
N ARG A 70 3.87 12.86 -7.37
CA ARG A 70 3.67 14.30 -7.63
C ARG A 70 2.24 14.78 -7.29
N GLN A 71 1.33 13.87 -6.95
CA GLN A 71 -0.07 14.19 -6.67
C GLN A 71 -0.27 14.48 -5.18
N ARG A 72 -1.19 15.41 -4.88
CA ARG A 72 -1.50 15.84 -3.50
C ARG A 72 -2.61 15.02 -2.85
N GLU A 73 -3.49 14.42 -3.64
CA GLU A 73 -4.69 13.72 -3.16
C GLU A 73 -4.48 12.20 -3.10
N VAL A 74 -3.34 11.80 -2.54
CA VAL A 74 -2.99 10.40 -2.32
C VAL A 74 -2.28 10.24 -0.98
N TYR A 75 -2.40 9.04 -0.39
CA TYR A 75 -1.76 8.70 0.87
C TYR A 75 -0.81 7.52 0.67
N TRP A 76 0.37 7.66 1.25
CA TRP A 76 1.45 6.67 1.14
C TRP A 76 1.72 6.05 2.49
N TYR A 77 1.83 4.73 2.50
CA TYR A 77 2.12 3.97 3.70
C TYR A 77 3.17 2.89 3.42
N TRP A 78 3.93 2.56 4.44
CA TRP A 78 4.81 1.41 4.45
C TRP A 78 4.33 0.40 5.50
N PHE A 79 4.23 -0.87 5.10
CA PHE A 79 4.03 -1.98 6.02
C PHE A 79 5.36 -2.70 6.23
N ASP A 80 5.85 -2.73 7.47
CA ASP A 80 7.16 -3.29 7.83
C ASP A 80 7.15 -4.79 8.21
N GLY A 81 5.99 -5.44 8.12
CA GLY A 81 5.77 -6.81 8.61
C GLY A 81 4.84 -6.86 9.81
N GLU A 82 4.74 -5.76 10.56
CA GLU A 82 3.97 -5.68 11.79
C GLU A 82 3.06 -4.47 11.83
N ARG A 83 3.54 -3.32 11.35
CA ARG A 83 2.88 -2.02 11.43
C ARG A 83 2.80 -1.33 10.08
N LEU A 84 1.63 -0.75 9.81
CA LEU A 84 1.41 0.19 8.71
C LEU A 84 1.64 1.62 9.24
N ALA A 85 2.59 2.34 8.64
CA ALA A 85 2.92 3.72 9.01
C ALA A 85 2.91 4.65 7.79
N PRO A 86 2.52 5.93 7.94
CA PRO A 86 2.66 6.93 6.88
C PRO A 86 4.11 7.00 6.38
N SER A 87 4.29 7.20 5.08
CA SER A 87 5.60 7.32 4.45
C SER A 87 5.51 8.25 3.24
N THR A 88 6.60 8.33 2.48
CA THR A 88 6.69 9.09 1.23
C THR A 88 6.99 8.15 0.05
N PRO A 89 6.67 8.57 -1.19
CA PRO A 89 7.06 7.80 -2.38
C PRO A 89 8.56 7.51 -2.43
N GLN A 90 9.40 8.45 -2.02
CA GLN A 90 10.85 8.34 -2.04
C GLN A 90 11.35 7.27 -1.06
N GLU A 91 10.81 7.26 0.16
CA GLU A 91 11.14 6.24 1.17
C GLU A 91 10.66 4.84 0.75
N ILE A 92 9.44 4.74 0.20
CA ILE A 92 8.93 3.46 -0.31
C ILE A 92 9.82 2.96 -1.46
N ALA A 93 10.18 3.83 -2.41
CA ALA A 93 11.09 3.47 -3.50
C ALA A 93 12.44 2.97 -2.99
N ALA A 94 13.03 3.61 -1.98
CA ALA A 94 14.30 3.18 -1.38
C ALA A 94 14.18 1.76 -0.79
N ARG A 95 13.14 1.53 0.03
CA ARG A 95 12.91 0.23 0.67
C ARG A 95 12.61 -0.88 -0.34
N LEU A 96 11.86 -0.59 -1.40
CA LEU A 96 11.60 -1.58 -2.46
C LEU A 96 12.86 -1.93 -3.25
N ARG A 97 13.77 -0.98 -3.48
CA ARG A 97 15.07 -1.29 -4.12
C ARG A 97 15.92 -2.23 -3.26
N GLU A 98 15.93 -2.03 -1.94
CA GLU A 98 16.64 -2.91 -1.00
C GLU A 98 16.10 -4.35 -1.00
N GLN A 99 14.80 -4.55 -1.28
CA GLN A 99 14.17 -5.87 -1.31
C GLN A 99 14.34 -6.62 -2.64
N GLY A 100 14.52 -5.89 -3.74
CA GLY A 100 14.63 -6.46 -5.09
C GLY A 100 16.07 -6.65 -5.58
N GLY A 101 17.05 -6.21 -4.80
CA GLY A 101 18.49 -6.41 -5.04
C GLY A 101 18.99 -7.78 -4.63
#